data_AF-A0A3C1Z327-F1
#
_entry.id   AF-A0A3C1Z327-F1
#
_cell.length_a   1.000
_cell.length_b   1.000
_cell.length_c   1.000
_cell.angle_alpha   90.00
_cell.angle_beta   90.00
_cell.angle_gamma   90.00
#
_symmetry.space_group_name_H-M   'P 1'
#
loop_
_entity.id
_entity.type
_entity.pdbx_description
1 polymer ?
#
loop_
_entity_poly.entity_id
_entity_poly.type
_entity_poly.pdbx_seq_one_letter_code
_entity_poly.pdbx_strand_id
1 'polypeptide(L)'
;MLNDQLVISNVAGPFREPREPVFSYDYSIQRATWAATHAVRVKIALAEELDYVKTKLLGTVTGSPGQQLMLNKLLSRKIGDEKLRIAEAEGWLKDRADVLVPPFTGPLAHHFPQLDAWVQTEQEALRAEIKQTIGLGA
;
A
#
# COMPACT_ATOMS: atom_id res chain seq x y z
N MET A 1 22.03 -11.70 -18.29
CA MET A 1 21.53 -11.85 -16.91
C MET A 1 20.04 -12.12 -17.01
N LEU A 2 19.53 -13.18 -16.37
CA LEU A 2 18.09 -13.40 -16.30
C LEU A 2 17.46 -12.23 -15.54
N ASN A 3 16.46 -11.60 -16.15
CA ASN A 3 15.73 -10.49 -15.54
C ASN A 3 14.90 -11.04 -14.38
N ASP A 4 15.40 -10.98 -13.14
CA ASP A 4 14.71 -11.48 -11.94
C ASP A 4 13.69 -10.47 -11.39
N GLN A 5 13.09 -9.70 -12.30
CA GLN A 5 12.17 -8.63 -11.97
C GLN A 5 10.88 -9.20 -11.39
N LEU A 6 10.46 -8.65 -10.24
CA LEU A 6 9.18 -8.96 -9.61
C LEU A 6 8.02 -8.44 -10.49
N VAL A 7 7.08 -9.32 -10.82
CA VAL A 7 5.85 -8.98 -11.54
C VAL A 7 4.65 -9.24 -10.64
N ILE A 8 3.78 -8.23 -10.49
CA ILE A 8 2.49 -8.38 -9.80
C ILE A 8 1.45 -8.80 -10.84
N SER A 9 0.94 -10.04 -10.75
CA SER A 9 -0.03 -10.58 -11.72
C SER A 9 -1.48 -10.33 -11.33
N ASN A 10 -1.77 -10.23 -10.03
CA ASN A 10 -3.09 -9.94 -9.51
C ASN A 10 -3.02 -9.34 -8.11
N VAL A 11 -4.02 -8.54 -7.74
CA VAL A 11 -4.22 -8.10 -6.36
C VAL A 11 -5.67 -8.18 -5.95
N ALA A 12 -5.93 -8.81 -4.80
CA ALA A 12 -7.25 -8.92 -4.21
C ALA A 12 -7.37 -8.09 -2.90
N GLY A 13 -8.54 -7.49 -2.68
CA GLY A 13 -8.84 -6.67 -1.51
C GLY A 13 -9.59 -5.37 -1.86
N PRO A 14 -9.77 -4.44 -0.90
CA PRO A 14 -9.32 -4.53 0.49
C PRO A 14 -10.11 -5.55 1.31
N PHE A 15 -9.42 -6.30 2.15
CA PHE A 15 -10.02 -7.13 3.18
C PHE A 15 -9.98 -6.43 4.54
N ARG A 16 -11.02 -6.61 5.35
CA ARG A 16 -11.03 -6.15 6.74
C ARG A 16 -10.53 -7.29 7.62
N GLU A 17 -9.45 -7.06 8.33
CA GLU A 17 -8.87 -8.08 9.21
C GLU A 17 -9.74 -8.25 10.47
N PRO A 18 -10.11 -9.48 10.85
CA PRO A 18 -10.84 -9.71 12.09
C PRO A 18 -10.05 -9.24 13.30
N ARG A 19 -10.68 -8.45 14.18
CA ARG A 19 -10.09 -7.97 15.45
C ARG A 19 -8.88 -7.04 15.32
N GLU A 20 -8.51 -6.63 14.11
CA GLU A 20 -7.46 -5.64 13.89
C GLU A 20 -8.05 -4.42 13.17
N PRO A 21 -7.73 -3.18 13.59
CA PRO A 21 -8.16 -1.97 12.89
C PRO A 21 -7.25 -1.71 11.68
N VAL A 22 -7.08 -2.70 10.81
CA VAL A 22 -6.20 -2.63 9.63
C VAL A 22 -6.90 -3.19 8.39
N PHE A 23 -6.49 -2.73 7.21
CA PHE A 23 -6.85 -3.35 5.94
C PHE A 23 -5.76 -4.30 5.47
N SER A 24 -6.10 -5.27 4.64
CA SER A 24 -5.12 -6.11 3.96
C SER A 24 -5.42 -6.34 2.49
N TYR A 25 -4.35 -6.68 1.76
CA TYR A 25 -4.38 -6.99 0.34
C TYR A 25 -3.52 -8.22 0.07
N ASP A 26 -4.02 -9.11 -0.78
CA ASP A 26 -3.27 -10.29 -1.24
C ASP A 26 -2.73 -10.02 -2.64
N TYR A 27 -1.41 -9.97 -2.75
CA TYR A 27 -0.66 -9.77 -3.98
C TYR A 27 -0.20 -11.11 -4.52
N SER A 28 -0.49 -11.36 -5.78
CA SER A 28 0.07 -12.49 -6.53
C SER A 28 1.32 -12.01 -7.26
N ILE A 29 2.49 -12.41 -6.79
CA ILE A 29 3.80 -12.03 -7.35
C ILE A 29 4.46 -13.19 -8.10
N GLN A 30 5.16 -12.89 -9.19
CA GLN A 30 5.86 -13.85 -10.02
C GLN A 30 7.27 -13.34 -10.31
N ARG A 31 8.24 -14.26 -10.33
CA ARG A 31 9.59 -14.01 -10.89
C ARG A 31 9.88 -14.97 -12.02
N ALA A 32 10.78 -14.59 -12.92
CA ALA A 32 11.21 -15.47 -14.00
C ALA A 32 11.86 -16.77 -13.48
N THR A 33 12.48 -16.72 -12.31
CA THR A 33 13.16 -17.84 -11.65
C THR A 33 12.21 -18.80 -10.92
N TRP A 34 10.94 -18.43 -10.73
CA TRP A 34 9.96 -19.21 -9.98
C TRP A 34 9.03 -20.02 -10.89
N ALA A 35 8.76 -21.26 -10.50
CA ALA A 35 7.88 -22.15 -11.27
C ALA A 35 6.40 -21.75 -11.25
N ALA A 36 5.95 -20.98 -10.24
CA ALA A 36 4.57 -20.51 -10.12
C ALA A 36 4.47 -19.25 -9.27
N THR A 37 3.33 -18.57 -9.39
CA THR A 37 3.02 -17.34 -8.67
C THR A 37 2.94 -17.59 -7.18
N HIS A 38 3.35 -16.61 -6.39
CA HIS A 38 3.36 -16.66 -4.93
C HIS A 38 2.48 -15.55 -4.34
N ALA A 39 1.86 -15.81 -3.18
CA ALA A 39 0.99 -14.85 -2.52
C ALA A 39 1.75 -14.06 -1.45
N VAL A 40 1.57 -12.74 -1.41
CA VAL A 40 2.10 -11.85 -0.37
C VAL A 40 0.94 -11.05 0.20
N ARG A 41 0.78 -11.09 1.53
CA ARG A 41 -0.24 -10.29 2.21
C ARG A 41 0.39 -9.02 2.75
N VAL A 42 -0.17 -7.87 2.37
CA VAL A 42 0.24 -6.56 2.88
C VAL A 42 -0.84 -6.02 3.81
N LYS A 43 -0.48 -5.70 5.06
CA LYS A 43 -1.37 -5.07 6.04
C LYS A 43 -1.14 -3.55 6.11
N ILE A 44 -2.22 -2.80 6.32
CA ILE A 44 -2.23 -1.34 6.34
C ILE A 44 -2.95 -0.84 7.59
N ALA A 45 -2.19 -0.19 8.47
CA ALA A 45 -2.70 0.43 9.68
C ALA A 45 -3.59 1.63 9.37
N LEU A 46 -4.79 1.66 9.96
CA LEU A 46 -5.75 2.73 9.72
C LEU A 46 -5.23 4.08 10.23
N ALA A 47 -4.84 4.16 11.51
CA ALA A 47 -4.48 5.43 12.12
C ALA A 47 -3.07 5.88 11.73
N GLU A 48 -2.12 4.95 11.69
CA GLU A 48 -0.70 5.25 11.54
C GLU A 48 -0.27 5.41 10.07
N GLU A 49 -0.87 4.65 9.15
CA GLU A 49 -0.53 4.70 7.73
C GLU A 49 -1.60 5.44 6.94
N LEU A 50 -2.84 4.93 6.93
CA LEU A 50 -3.89 5.49 6.06
C LEU A 50 -4.29 6.91 6.45
N ASP A 51 -4.61 7.15 7.72
CA ASP A 51 -5.05 8.47 8.18
C ASP A 51 -3.90 9.49 8.12
N TYR A 52 -2.68 9.08 8.45
CA TYR A 52 -1.49 9.92 8.25
C TYR A 52 -1.37 10.37 6.79
N VAL A 53 -1.41 9.43 5.83
CA VAL A 53 -1.31 9.74 4.39
C VAL A 53 -2.47 10.62 3.93
N LYS A 54 -3.70 10.34 4.37
CA LYS A 54 -4.88 11.16 4.09
C LYS A 54 -4.69 12.61 4.54
N THR A 55 -4.32 12.80 5.80
CA THR A 55 -4.12 14.14 6.38
C THR A 55 -2.95 14.86 5.70
N LYS A 56 -1.88 14.15 5.35
CA LYS A 56 -0.74 14.72 4.64
C LYS A 56 -1.11 15.21 3.24
N LEU A 57 -1.94 14.45 2.52
CA LEU A 57 -2.36 14.78 1.16
C LEU A 57 -3.44 15.86 1.12
N LEU A 58 -4.45 15.77 1.98
CA LEU A 58 -5.68 16.57 1.85
C LEU A 58 -5.95 17.50 3.05
N GLY A 59 -5.12 17.47 4.09
CA GLY A 59 -5.37 18.21 5.33
C GLY A 59 -6.61 17.67 6.06
N THR A 60 -7.46 18.57 6.56
CA THR A 60 -8.74 18.20 7.18
C THR A 60 -9.71 17.71 6.09
N VAL A 61 -9.94 16.40 6.04
CA VAL A 61 -10.77 15.78 5.00
C VAL A 61 -12.25 16.10 5.20
N THR A 62 -12.81 16.99 4.38
CA THR A 62 -14.26 17.21 4.26
C THR A 62 -14.79 16.57 2.99
N GLY A 63 -15.63 15.54 3.14
CA GLY A 63 -16.25 14.83 2.01
C GLY A 63 -17.41 13.97 2.49
N SER A 64 -18.32 13.62 1.59
CA SER A 64 -19.44 12.73 1.91
C SER A 64 -18.93 11.33 2.35
N PRO A 65 -19.73 10.55 3.10
CA PRO A 65 -19.34 9.19 3.50
C PRO A 65 -18.93 8.29 2.31
N GLY A 66 -19.60 8.45 1.16
CA GLY A 66 -19.24 7.73 -0.07
C GLY A 66 -17.87 8.12 -0.63
N GLN A 67 -17.56 9.42 -0.64
CA GLN A 67 -16.24 9.91 -1.07
C GLN A 67 -15.13 9.49 -0.11
N GLN A 68 -15.39 9.54 1.21
CA GLN A 68 -14.47 9.05 2.24
C GLN A 68 -14.16 7.56 2.04
N LEU A 69 -15.18 6.74 1.74
CA LEU A 69 -15.02 5.32 1.46
C LEU A 69 -14.16 5.08 0.21
N MET A 70 -14.42 5.79 -0.88
CA MET A 70 -13.63 5.68 -2.11
C MET A 70 -12.18 6.13 -1.90
N LEU A 71 -11.98 7.21 -1.15
CA LEU A 71 -10.65 7.72 -0.78
C LEU A 71 -9.87 6.70 0.03
N ASN A 72 -10.50 6.11 1.04
CA ASN A 72 -9.88 5.07 1.86
C ASN A 72 -9.44 3.90 0.98
N LYS A 73 -10.31 3.40 0.10
CA LYS A 73 -10.00 2.28 -0.81
C LYS A 73 -8.83 2.60 -1.76
N LEU A 74 -8.82 3.80 -2.35
CA LEU A 74 -7.77 4.24 -3.26
C LEU A 74 -6.42 4.34 -2.54
N LEU A 75 -6.38 5.07 -1.43
CA LEU A 75 -5.14 5.30 -0.70
C LEU A 75 -4.61 4.02 -0.05
N SER A 76 -5.46 3.18 0.53
CA SER A 76 -5.01 1.89 1.06
C SER A 76 -4.45 1.00 -0.06
N ARG A 77 -5.01 1.04 -1.28
CA ARG A 77 -4.42 0.30 -2.41
C ARG A 77 -3.01 0.82 -2.75
N LYS A 78 -2.84 2.13 -2.87
CA LYS A 78 -1.55 2.76 -3.22
C LYS A 78 -0.49 2.52 -2.14
N ILE A 79 -0.87 2.64 -0.87
CA ILE A 79 0.02 2.33 0.27
C ILE A 79 0.47 0.86 0.20
N GLY A 80 -0.45 -0.07 -0.07
CA GLY A 80 -0.10 -1.47 -0.23
C GLY A 80 0.93 -1.70 -1.35
N ASP A 81 0.75 -1.02 -2.49
CA ASP A 81 1.63 -1.15 -3.64
C ASP A 81 3.04 -0.67 -3.32
N GLU A 82 3.14 0.48 -2.65
CA GLU A 82 4.44 1.05 -2.25
C GLU A 82 5.13 0.17 -1.21
N LYS A 83 4.40 -0.34 -0.22
CA LYS A 83 4.95 -1.28 0.77
C LYS A 83 5.51 -2.55 0.14
N LEU A 84 4.88 -3.04 -0.94
CA LEU A 84 5.42 -4.18 -1.68
C LEU A 84 6.73 -3.83 -2.40
N ARG A 85 6.85 -2.62 -2.97
CA ARG A 85 8.11 -2.15 -3.60
C ARG A 85 9.22 -1.99 -2.57
N ILE A 86 8.90 -1.47 -1.38
CA ILE A 86 9.84 -1.37 -0.27
C ILE A 86 10.29 -2.77 0.18
N ALA A 87 9.36 -3.69 0.41
CA ALA A 87 9.68 -5.07 0.78
C ALA A 87 10.56 -5.78 -0.27
N GLU A 88 10.33 -5.51 -1.55
CA GLU A 88 11.19 -5.98 -2.63
C GLU A 88 12.62 -5.42 -2.53
N ALA A 89 12.76 -4.11 -2.36
CA ALA A 89 14.05 -3.43 -2.26
C ALA A 89 14.87 -3.91 -1.04
N GLU A 90 14.19 -4.16 0.08
CA GLU A 90 14.78 -4.72 1.30
C GLU A 90 15.06 -6.24 1.19
N GLY A 91 14.66 -6.86 0.07
CA GLY A 91 14.93 -8.26 -0.24
C GLY A 91 14.05 -9.27 0.48
N TRP A 92 12.93 -8.84 1.07
CA TRP A 92 12.01 -9.71 1.81
C TRP A 92 11.30 -10.71 0.89
N LEU A 93 11.17 -10.39 -0.40
CA LEU A 93 10.46 -11.18 -1.39
C LEU A 93 11.39 -12.00 -2.29
N LYS A 94 12.65 -12.22 -1.87
CA LYS A 94 13.66 -12.99 -2.63
C LYS A 94 13.39 -14.50 -2.58
N ASP A 95 12.91 -14.97 -1.45
CA ASP A 95 12.62 -16.39 -1.22
C ASP A 95 11.12 -16.67 -1.31
N ARG A 96 10.75 -17.90 -1.70
CA ARG A 96 9.36 -18.36 -1.82
C ARG A 96 8.80 -18.82 -0.46
N ALA A 97 8.86 -17.94 0.53
CA ALA A 97 8.22 -18.13 1.83
C ALA A 97 6.94 -17.28 1.92
N ASP A 98 5.97 -17.66 2.76
CA ASP A 98 4.82 -16.81 3.01
C ASP A 98 5.29 -15.50 3.65
N VAL A 99 5.22 -14.40 2.89
CA VAL A 99 5.64 -13.08 3.38
C VAL A 99 4.40 -12.29 3.78
N LEU A 100 4.33 -12.00 5.09
CA LEU A 100 3.46 -10.98 5.63
C LEU A 100 4.27 -9.69 5.71
N VAL A 101 3.85 -8.65 5.00
CA VAL A 101 4.37 -7.29 5.19
C VAL A 101 3.49 -6.62 6.25
N PRO A 102 3.95 -6.54 7.52
CA PRO A 102 3.16 -5.95 8.60
C PRO A 102 3.08 -4.41 8.48
N PRO A 103 2.28 -3.74 9.31
CA PRO A 103 2.32 -2.28 9.45
C PRO A 103 3.73 -1.77 9.76
N PHE A 104 4.10 -0.61 9.19
CA PHE A 104 5.37 0.05 9.51
C PHE A 104 5.25 0.84 10.82
N THR A 105 4.94 0.11 11.89
CA THR A 105 4.80 0.62 13.26
C THR A 105 5.64 -0.22 14.22
N GLY A 106 5.80 0.26 15.46
CA GLY A 106 6.58 -0.46 16.48
C GLY A 106 7.99 -0.80 16.00
N PRO A 107 8.43 -2.08 16.00
CA PRO A 107 9.76 -2.49 15.54
C PRO A 107 10.10 -2.08 14.09
N LEU A 108 9.10 -1.89 13.24
CA LEU A 108 9.27 -1.58 11.81
C LEU A 108 9.02 -0.10 11.48
N ALA A 109 8.85 0.75 12.50
CA ALA A 109 8.64 2.19 12.31
C ALA A 109 9.76 2.89 11.52
N HIS A 110 10.96 2.31 11.49
CA HIS A 110 12.10 2.85 10.74
C HIS A 110 11.94 2.78 9.21
N HIS A 111 11.00 1.98 8.69
CA HIS A 111 10.65 1.99 7.26
C HIS A 111 9.63 3.08 6.90
N PHE A 112 8.91 3.63 7.88
CA PHE A 112 7.90 4.67 7.64
C PHE A 112 8.44 5.94 6.94
N PRO A 113 9.68 6.41 7.20
CA PRO A 113 10.26 7.53 6.46
C PRO A 113 10.36 7.31 4.95
N GLN A 114 10.56 6.06 4.49
CA GLN A 114 10.58 5.74 3.06
C GLN A 114 9.19 5.95 2.44
N LEU A 115 8.13 5.53 3.15
CA LEU A 115 6.74 5.75 2.76
C LEU A 115 6.39 7.25 2.75
N ASP A 116 6.82 8.02 3.75
CA ASP A 116 6.60 9.48 3.80
C ASP A 116 7.30 10.20 2.64
N ALA A 117 8.53 9.80 2.31
CA ALA A 117 9.26 10.35 1.17
C ALA A 117 8.53 10.12 -0.15
N TRP A 118 8.01 8.91 -0.38
CA TRP A 118 7.17 8.61 -1.55
C TRP A 118 5.93 9.51 -1.62
N VAL A 119 5.22 9.71 -0.50
CA VAL A 119 4.05 10.60 -0.45
C VAL A 119 4.42 12.03 -0.83
N GLN A 120 5.59 12.54 -0.40
CA GLN A 120 6.05 13.87 -0.81
C GLN A 120 6.32 13.93 -2.31
N THR A 121 6.99 12.91 -2.86
CA THR A 121 7.32 12.86 -4.29
C THR A 121 6.09 12.77 -5.19
N GLU A 122 5.11 11.93 -4.84
CA GLU A 122 3.93 11.67 -5.66
C GLU A 122 2.73 12.58 -5.31
N GLN A 123 2.91 13.57 -4.43
CA GLN A 123 1.82 14.35 -3.83
C GLN A 123 0.87 14.95 -4.87
N GLU A 124 1.42 15.60 -5.91
CA GLU A 124 0.61 16.26 -6.94
C GLU A 124 -0.17 15.27 -7.79
N ALA A 125 0.49 14.18 -8.21
CA ALA A 125 -0.14 13.12 -9.00
C ALA A 125 -1.27 12.44 -8.22
N LEU A 126 -1.03 12.12 -6.95
CA LEU A 126 -2.04 11.53 -6.06
C LEU A 126 -3.22 12.48 -5.86
N ARG A 127 -2.98 13.77 -5.63
CA ARG A 127 -4.07 14.77 -5.52
C ARG A 127 -4.88 14.87 -6.81
N ALA A 128 -4.22 14.88 -7.96
CA ALA A 128 -4.90 14.94 -9.25
C ALA A 128 -5.78 13.70 -9.48
N GLU A 129 -5.28 12.51 -9.17
CA GLU A 129 -6.05 11.25 -9.25
C GLU A 129 -7.24 11.26 -8.29
N ILE A 130 -7.05 11.69 -7.03
CA ILE A 130 -8.15 11.82 -6.06
C ILE A 130 -9.23 12.78 -6.57
N LYS A 131 -8.83 13.95 -7.09
CA LYS A 131 -9.77 14.93 -7.64
C LYS A 131 -10.53 14.38 -8.83
N GLN A 132 -9.84 13.70 -9.74
CA GLN A 132 -10.43 13.13 -10.94
C GLN A 132 -11.40 11.98 -10.62
N THR A 133 -11.00 11.06 -9.75
CA THR A 133 -11.74 9.81 -9.51
C THR A 133 -12.79 9.94 -8.40
N ILE A 134 -12.58 10.84 -7.44
CA ILE A 134 -13.39 10.93 -6.21
C ILE A 134 -14.03 12.32 -6.06
N GLY A 135 -13.57 13.33 -6.81
CA GLY A 135 -14.06 14.70 -6.72
C GLY A 135 -13.65 15.39 -5.42
N LEU A 136 -12.63 14.89 -4.72
CA LEU A 136 -12.06 15.51 -3.53
C LEU A 136 -10.74 16.19 -3.88
N GLY A 137 -10.51 17.38 -3.34
CA GLY A 137 -9.26 18.10 -3.47
C GLY A 137 -9.14 19.11 -2.35
N ALA A 138 -7.89 19.46 -2.01
CA ALA A 138 -7.61 20.68 -1.27
C ALA A 138 -7.72 21.89 -2.21
#